data_AF-A0A2D9E8S5-F1
#
_entry.id   AF-A0A2D9E8S5-F1
#
_cell.length_a   1.000
_cell.length_b   1.000
_cell.length_c   1.000
_cell.angle_alpha   90.00
_cell.angle_beta   90.00
_cell.angle_gamma   90.00
#
_symmetry.space_group_name_H-M   'P 1'
#
loop_
_entity.id
_entity.type
_entity.pdbx_description
1 polymer ?
#
loop_
_entity_poly.entity_id
_entity_poly.type
_entity_poly.pdbx_seq_one_letter_code
_entity_poly.pdbx_strand_id
1 'polypeptide(L)'
;MSIALNTLSPSSISIKDLASANLWINSFPRPMGFNPYAWHTTKRIALEVWKSFLGGKNFDRSLNYMHPTFYLMIKTPEGQPILREKCIRGIC
;
A
#
# COMPACT_ATOMS: atom_id res chain seq x y z
N MET A 1 -34.72 -2.82 9.86
CA MET A 1 -33.55 -1.97 10.17
C MET A 1 -32.48 -2.28 9.14
N SER A 2 -32.51 -1.55 8.02
CA SER A 2 -31.64 -1.81 6.86
C SER A 2 -30.33 -1.07 7.07
N ILE A 3 -29.22 -1.80 7.26
CA ILE A 3 -27.89 -1.19 7.37
C ILE A 3 -27.50 -0.73 5.96
N ALA A 4 -27.48 0.58 5.74
CA ALA A 4 -26.92 1.14 4.53
C ALA A 4 -25.43 0.78 4.47
N LEU A 5 -25.06 -0.04 3.49
CA LEU A 5 -23.67 -0.24 3.08
C LEU A 5 -23.11 1.12 2.70
N ASN A 6 -22.41 1.74 3.64
CA ASN A 6 -21.75 3.01 3.46
C ASN A 6 -20.72 2.80 2.35
N THR A 7 -21.08 3.21 1.14
CA THR A 7 -20.17 3.33 0.02
C THR A 7 -19.07 4.27 0.47
N LEU A 8 -17.92 3.70 0.87
CA LEU A 8 -16.69 4.41 1.15
C LEU A 8 -16.37 5.28 -0.06
N SER A 9 -16.84 6.52 0.00
CA SER A 9 -16.40 7.59 -0.87
C SER A 9 -14.88 7.62 -0.77
N PRO A 10 -14.13 7.68 -1.88
CA PRO A 10 -12.69 7.88 -1.82
C PRO A 10 -12.46 9.28 -1.30
N SER A 11 -12.40 9.40 0.03
CA SER A 11 -11.89 10.57 0.73
C SER A 11 -10.53 10.88 0.15
N SER A 12 -10.51 11.91 -0.70
CA SER A 12 -9.37 12.54 -1.37
C SER A 12 -8.02 11.97 -0.94
N ILE A 13 -7.52 10.97 -1.68
CA ILE A 13 -6.16 10.44 -1.44
C ILE A 13 -5.20 11.63 -1.54
N SER A 14 -4.51 11.97 -0.44
CA SER A 14 -3.58 13.10 -0.40
C SER A 14 -2.44 12.93 -1.42
N ILE A 15 -2.10 11.68 -1.72
CA ILE A 15 -1.05 11.30 -2.66
C ILE A 15 -1.63 11.13 -4.06
N LYS A 16 -1.47 12.16 -4.90
CA LYS A 16 -1.91 12.17 -6.31
C LYS A 16 -0.78 11.88 -7.30
N ASP A 17 0.47 11.98 -6.85
CA ASP A 17 1.67 11.88 -7.67
C ASP A 17 2.61 10.79 -7.18
N LEU A 18 3.37 10.22 -8.12
CA LEU A 18 4.36 9.19 -7.81
C LEU A 18 5.51 9.73 -6.94
N ALA A 19 5.84 11.01 -7.06
CA ALA A 19 6.83 11.67 -6.21
C ALA A 19 6.38 11.72 -4.74
N SER A 20 5.11 12.09 -4.49
CA SER A 20 4.50 12.11 -3.16
C SER A 20 4.39 10.71 -2.56
N ALA A 21 4.08 9.70 -3.39
CA ALA A 21 4.09 8.29 -2.96
C ALA A 21 5.50 7.83 -2.55
N ASN A 22 6.53 8.23 -3.29
CA ASN A 22 7.91 7.90 -2.96
C ASN A 22 8.36 8.56 -1.64
N LEU A 23 7.97 9.82 -1.40
CA LEU A 23 8.24 10.49 -0.11
C LEU A 23 7.54 9.77 1.05
N TRP A 24 6.29 9.37 0.87
CA TRP A 24 5.53 8.59 1.84
C TRP A 24 6.24 7.29 2.20
N ILE A 25 6.62 6.47 1.21
CA ILE A 25 7.33 5.21 1.43
C ILE A 25 8.67 5.44 2.12
N ASN A 26 9.36 6.55 1.81
CA ASN A 26 10.65 6.85 2.41
C ASN A 26 10.57 7.38 3.84
N SER A 27 9.41 7.86 4.28
CA SER A 27 9.17 8.26 5.67
C SER A 27 9.29 7.10 6.66
N PHE A 28 9.10 5.86 6.20
CA PHE A 28 9.18 4.67 7.05
C PHE A 28 10.64 4.27 7.31
N PRO A 29 11.05 4.20 8.59
CA PRO A 29 12.37 3.70 8.95
C PRO A 29 12.47 2.20 8.70
N ARG A 30 13.69 1.73 8.48
CA ARG A 30 13.95 0.29 8.35
C ARG A 30 13.68 -0.41 9.68
N PRO A 31 12.87 -1.48 9.72
CA PRO A 31 12.67 -2.26 10.93
C PRO A 31 13.99 -2.91 11.39
N MET A 32 14.17 -3.00 12.70
CA MET A 32 15.37 -3.57 13.32
C MET A 32 15.49 -5.06 12.95
N GLY A 33 16.66 -5.50 12.50
CA GLY A 33 16.89 -6.88 12.06
C GLY A 33 16.50 -7.19 10.60
N PHE A 34 15.93 -6.22 9.87
CA PHE A 34 15.62 -6.42 8.45
C PHE A 34 16.83 -6.14 7.55
N ASN A 35 17.10 -7.06 6.61
CA ASN A 35 18.19 -6.90 5.66
C ASN A 35 18.02 -5.59 4.85
N PRO A 36 19.04 -4.72 4.74
CA PRO A 36 18.98 -3.49 3.94
C PRO A 36 18.50 -3.72 2.50
N TYR A 37 18.94 -4.80 1.87
CA TYR A 37 18.55 -5.17 0.51
C TYR A 37 17.08 -5.57 0.43
N ALA A 38 16.63 -6.38 1.39
CA ALA A 38 15.22 -6.77 1.49
C ALA A 38 14.34 -5.53 1.71
N TRP A 39 14.74 -4.62 2.59
CA TRP A 39 14.01 -3.38 2.84
C TRP A 39 13.92 -2.47 1.61
N HIS A 40 15.01 -2.31 0.87
CA HIS A 40 15.01 -1.55 -0.37
C HIS A 40 14.08 -2.20 -1.41
N THR A 41 14.08 -3.53 -1.49
CA THR A 41 13.16 -4.29 -2.36
C THR A 41 11.70 -4.08 -1.94
N THR A 42 11.40 -4.12 -0.64
CA THR A 42 10.07 -3.82 -0.07
C THR A 42 9.59 -2.42 -0.47
N LYS A 43 10.45 -1.40 -0.37
CA LYS A 43 10.13 -0.03 -0.80
C LYS A 43 9.85 0.06 -2.31
N ARG A 44 10.65 -0.62 -3.13
CA ARG A 44 10.43 -0.68 -4.59
C ARG A 44 9.08 -1.29 -4.93
N ILE A 45 8.72 -2.40 -4.28
CA ILE A 45 7.44 -3.06 -4.47
C ILE A 45 6.30 -2.13 -4.02
N ALA A 46 6.43 -1.45 -2.88
CA ALA A 46 5.44 -0.48 -2.43
C ALA A 46 5.23 0.63 -3.47
N LEU A 47 6.31 1.13 -4.08
CA LEU A 47 6.23 2.15 -5.12
C LEU A 47 5.55 1.64 -6.40
N GLU A 48 5.78 0.37 -6.77
CA GLU A 48 5.06 -0.25 -7.90
C GLU A 48 3.56 -0.37 -7.62
N VAL A 49 3.16 -0.71 -6.38
CA VAL A 49 1.75 -0.71 -5.98
C VAL A 49 1.13 0.68 -6.13
N TRP A 50 1.81 1.71 -5.64
CA TRP A 50 1.37 3.10 -5.80
C TRP A 50 1.27 3.52 -7.27
N LYS A 51 2.23 3.12 -8.11
CA LYS A 51 2.21 3.37 -9.55
C LYS A 51 1.01 2.71 -10.22
N SER A 52 0.71 1.46 -9.87
CA SER A 52 -0.47 0.76 -10.38
C SER A 52 -1.77 1.43 -9.95
N PHE A 53 -1.87 1.85 -8.69
CA PHE A 53 -3.03 2.56 -8.16
C PHE A 53 -3.28 3.90 -8.86
N LEU A 54 -2.24 4.75 -8.96
CA LEU A 54 -2.33 6.04 -9.66
C LEU A 54 -2.63 5.86 -11.16
N GLY A 55 -2.16 4.76 -11.75
CA GLY A 55 -2.45 4.40 -13.14
C GLY A 55 -3.80 3.69 -13.35
N GLY A 56 -4.60 3.48 -12.30
CA GLY A 56 -5.86 2.74 -12.38
C GLY A 56 -5.73 1.27 -12.79
N LYS A 57 -4.52 0.70 -12.70
CA LYS A 57 -4.22 -0.69 -13.07
C LYS A 57 -4.28 -1.60 -11.84
N ASN A 58 -4.79 -2.81 -12.03
CA ASN A 58 -4.75 -3.83 -10.99
C ASN A 58 -3.29 -4.26 -10.76
N PHE A 59 -2.93 -4.41 -9.49
CA PHE A 59 -1.65 -4.99 -9.12
C PHE A 59 -1.77 -6.51 -9.10
N ASP A 60 -1.18 -7.17 -10.09
CA ASP A 60 -1.32 -8.63 -10.34
C ASP A 60 -0.22 -9.46 -9.64
N ARG A 61 0.84 -8.82 -9.13
CA ARG A 61 1.91 -9.58 -8.47
C ARG A 61 1.48 -10.06 -7.09
N SER A 62 1.76 -11.33 -6.81
CA SER A 62 1.63 -11.89 -5.46
C SER A 62 2.58 -11.18 -4.50
N LEU A 63 2.02 -10.43 -3.56
CA LEU A 63 2.75 -9.90 -2.43
C LEU A 63 2.87 -11.01 -1.39
N ASN A 64 3.96 -11.78 -1.45
CA ASN A 64 4.30 -12.66 -0.33
C ASN A 64 4.45 -11.79 0.92
N TYR A 65 3.77 -12.18 2.01
CA TYR A 65 3.74 -11.46 3.29
C TYR A 65 5.08 -10.83 3.61
N MET A 66 5.17 -9.53 3.34
CA MET A 66 6.28 -8.70 3.77
C MET A 66 5.96 -8.20 5.17
N HIS A 67 6.99 -7.85 5.94
CA HIS A 67 6.91 -7.32 7.31
C HIS A 67 5.68 -6.39 7.51
N PRO A 68 5.01 -6.37 8.67
CA PRO A 68 3.80 -5.57 8.91
C PRO A 68 3.87 -4.10 8.44
N THR A 69 5.06 -3.50 8.54
CA THR A 69 5.34 -2.13 8.04
C THR A 69 5.07 -1.96 6.55
N PHE A 70 5.23 -2.99 5.73
CA PHE A 70 4.88 -2.95 4.32
C PHE A 70 3.40 -2.64 4.11
N TYR A 71 2.51 -3.26 4.89
CA TYR A 71 1.08 -2.97 4.83
C TYR A 71 0.75 -1.53 5.21
N LEU A 72 1.57 -0.89 6.05
CA LEU A 72 1.44 0.53 6.36
C LEU A 72 1.89 1.43 5.19
N MET A 73 2.89 1.00 4.41
CA MET A 73 3.37 1.73 3.23
C MET A 73 2.36 1.74 2.08
N ILE A 74 1.62 0.64 1.92
CA ILE A 74 0.57 0.48 0.89
C ILE A 74 -0.83 0.88 1.42
N LYS A 75 -0.88 1.56 2.56
CA LYS A 75 -2.06 2.30 3.02
C LYS A 75 -1.87 3.76 2.69
N THR A 76 -2.98 4.41 2.37
CA THR A 76 -3.00 5.87 2.30
C THR A 76 -2.82 6.45 3.71
N PRO A 77 -2.35 7.69 3.87
CA PRO A 77 -2.25 8.34 5.18
C PRO A 77 -3.61 8.44 5.90
N GLU A 78 -4.71 8.36 5.16
CA GLU A 78 -6.09 8.30 5.68
C GLU A 78 -6.50 6.89 6.16
N GLY A 79 -5.61 5.90 6.02
CA GLY A 79 -5.82 4.52 6.47
C GLY A 79 -6.51 3.61 5.46
N GLN A 80 -6.80 4.09 4.24
CA GLN A 80 -7.46 3.28 3.21
C GLN A 80 -6.43 2.35 2.53
N PRO A 81 -6.73 1.05 2.39
CA PRO A 81 -5.86 0.13 1.67
C PRO A 81 -5.89 0.42 0.16
N ILE A 82 -4.71 0.58 -0.43
CA ILE A 82 -4.54 0.88 -1.86
C ILE A 82 -4.79 -0.38 -2.71
N LEU A 83 -4.49 -1.55 -2.14
CA LEU A 83 -4.81 -2.84 -2.72
C LEU A 83 -6.21 -3.27 -2.30
N ARG A 84 -7.02 -3.69 -3.27
CA ARG A 84 -8.23 -4.46 -2.98
C ARG A 84 -7.82 -5.77 -2.30
N GLU A 85 -8.50 -6.14 -1.22
CA GLU A 85 -8.19 -7.31 -0.37
C GLU A 85 -7.96 -8.60 -1.16
N LYS A 86 -8.60 -8.73 -2.34
CA LYS A 86 -8.46 -9.84 -3.30
C LYS A 86 -7.03 -10.11 -3.78
N CYS A 87 -6.16 -9.09 -3.77
CA CYS A 87 -4.76 -9.22 -4.19
C CYS A 87 -3.80 -9.54 -3.03
N ILE A 88 -4.29 -9.54 -1.78
CA ILE A 88 -3.49 -9.88 -0.59
C ILE A 88 -3.81 -11.33 -0.25
N ARG A 89 -3.01 -12.27 -0.76
CA ARG A 89 -3.16 -13.69 -0.43
C ARG A 89 -2.79 -13.92 1.03
N GLY A 90 -3.77 -14.26 1.88
CA GLY A 90 -3.63 -14.89 3.20
C GLY A 90 -4.24 -14.17 4.40
N ILE A 91 -5.04 -13.11 4.21
CA ILE A 91 -5.91 -12.59 5.26
C ILE A 91 -7.19 -13.43 5.17
N CYS A 92 -7.22 -14.50 5.96
CA CYS A 92 -8.43 -15.21 6.34
C CYS A 92 -8.76 -14.82 7.80
#